data_AF-A0A8H3E6R1-F1
#
_entry.id   AF-A0A8H3E6R1-F1
#
_cell.length_a   1.000
_cell.length_b   1.000
_cell.length_c   1.000
_cell.angle_alpha   90.00
_cell.angle_beta   90.00
_cell.angle_gamma   90.00
#
_symmetry.space_group_name_H-M   'P 1'
#
loop_
_entity.id
_entity.type
_entity.pdbx_description
1 polymer ?
#
loop_
_entity_poly.entity_id
_entity_poly.type
_entity_poly.pdbx_seq_one_letter_code
_entity_poly.pdbx_strand_id
1 'polypeptide(L)'
;MLDLLKRFEEESVEEEDSDDEDGLASRLEGINLDQVDHDTLWGLLSEEEKQKFTKILMDPASEDSQKLLNTSRLLKGEDPWWTLSDPSPDVLPIIKPLSSNMLVGKFNHWLLFNIFHLSLTYAYTVRTFAVSSVSTQLSDEPEEIRAFILPLSPFLGDKKSTTTFTSVDSVITDWASRLPELPKPQLLKTLTEDAKRIFRVRPVVVAEDKSEPQASSHDHCMRFLSDVHALFNGSKKYTHVAHKLMFYLAFLANLPSPASRELLIAVKAWQTKNPEGEQNTPTNISRPRTLIEEI
;
A
#
# COMPACT_ATOMS: atom_id res chain seq x y z
N MET A 1 5.18 -3.60 21.16
CA MET A 1 6.64 -3.61 21.45
C MET A 1 7.00 -4.81 22.33
N LEU A 2 6.24 -5.13 23.38
CA LEU A 2 6.38 -6.40 24.14
C LEU A 2 6.14 -7.65 23.27
N ASP A 3 5.15 -7.64 22.38
CA ASP A 3 4.92 -8.74 21.42
C ASP A 3 6.04 -8.87 20.36
N LEU A 4 6.88 -7.84 20.20
CA LEU A 4 8.05 -7.85 19.29
C LEU A 4 9.25 -8.50 19.97
N LEU A 5 9.44 -8.25 21.27
CA LEU A 5 10.47 -8.87 22.09
C LEU A 5 10.19 -10.36 22.30
N LYS A 6 8.92 -10.72 22.53
CA LYS A 6 8.50 -12.13 22.65
C LYS A 6 8.76 -12.93 21.37
N ARG A 7 8.58 -12.32 20.19
CA ARG A 7 8.91 -12.96 18.90
C ARG A 7 10.41 -13.06 18.66
N PHE A 8 11.18 -12.10 19.17
CA PHE A 8 12.65 -12.12 19.07
C PHE A 8 13.23 -13.25 19.94
N GLU A 9 12.66 -13.46 21.12
CA GLU A 9 12.97 -14.59 22.01
C GLU A 9 12.62 -15.94 21.36
N GLU A 10 11.40 -16.07 20.81
CA GLU A 10 10.93 -17.30 20.14
C GLU A 10 11.78 -17.68 18.90
N GLU A 11 12.39 -16.72 18.20
CA GLU A 11 13.21 -16.96 17.00
C GLU A 11 14.72 -17.13 17.33
N SER A 12 15.18 -16.65 18.49
CA SER A 12 16.56 -16.89 18.98
C SER A 12 16.77 -18.25 19.65
N VAL A 13 15.69 -18.96 20.01
CA VAL A 13 15.74 -20.29 20.64
C VAL A 13 16.12 -21.41 19.65
N GLU A 14 16.05 -21.17 18.34
CA GLU A 14 16.31 -22.23 17.35
C GLU A 14 17.79 -22.46 17.00
N GLU A 15 18.73 -21.59 17.40
CA GLU A 15 20.13 -21.72 16.94
C GLU A 15 21.23 -21.89 17.99
N GLU A 16 21.01 -21.76 19.30
CA GLU A 16 22.08 -22.02 20.28
C GLU A 16 21.51 -22.51 21.63
N ASP A 17 21.80 -23.78 21.97
CA ASP A 17 21.72 -24.33 23.34
C ASP A 17 22.71 -23.56 24.25
N SER A 18 22.37 -22.32 24.63
CA SER A 18 23.05 -21.60 25.70
C SER A 18 22.11 -21.42 26.89
N ASP A 19 22.39 -22.18 27.95
CA ASP A 19 21.73 -22.27 29.27
C ASP A 19 21.69 -20.95 30.09
N ASP A 20 21.72 -19.76 29.49
CA ASP A 20 21.59 -18.50 30.23
C ASP A 20 20.11 -18.05 30.30
N GLU A 21 19.41 -18.70 31.22
CA GLU A 21 17.97 -18.62 31.55
C GLU A 21 17.43 -17.26 32.06
N ASP A 22 18.14 -16.15 31.92
CA ASP A 22 17.66 -14.83 32.38
C ASP A 22 17.10 -13.98 31.22
N GLY A 23 15.93 -14.38 30.73
CA GLY A 23 15.22 -13.74 29.62
C GLY A 23 15.11 -12.22 29.76
N LEU A 24 15.54 -11.49 28.73
CA LEU A 24 15.49 -10.03 28.64
C LEU A 24 14.07 -9.50 28.90
N ALA A 25 13.05 -10.25 28.47
CA ALA A 25 11.64 -9.94 28.70
C ALA A 25 11.30 -9.84 30.20
N SER A 26 11.85 -10.74 31.02
CA SER A 26 11.70 -10.73 32.48
C SER A 26 12.45 -9.55 33.14
N ARG A 27 13.59 -9.15 32.58
CA ARG A 27 14.40 -8.02 33.07
C ARG A 27 13.78 -6.65 32.73
N LEU A 28 13.00 -6.59 31.66
CA LEU A 28 12.27 -5.41 31.21
C LEU A 28 10.83 -5.35 31.73
N GLU A 29 10.36 -6.41 32.40
CA GLU A 29 9.02 -6.47 32.98
C GLU A 29 8.90 -5.47 34.15
N GLY A 30 7.94 -4.53 34.04
CA GLY A 30 7.70 -3.50 35.05
C GLY A 30 8.51 -2.20 34.89
N ILE A 31 9.38 -2.12 33.87
CA ILE A 31 10.13 -0.90 33.56
C ILE A 31 9.31 0.02 32.66
N ASN A 32 9.11 1.27 33.10
CA ASN A 32 8.37 2.26 32.33
C ASN A 32 9.27 2.91 31.28
N LEU A 33 9.31 2.33 30.08
CA LEU A 33 10.21 2.69 28.98
C LEU A 33 10.11 4.17 28.54
N ASP A 34 9.01 4.85 28.85
CA ASP A 34 8.79 6.26 28.48
C ASP A 34 9.46 7.26 29.44
N GLN A 35 9.92 6.80 30.62
CA GLN A 35 10.52 7.66 31.65
C GLN A 35 11.95 7.25 32.05
N VAL A 36 12.44 6.12 31.54
CA VAL A 36 13.76 5.59 31.90
C VAL A 36 14.83 6.17 30.99
N ASP A 37 15.97 6.51 31.58
CA ASP A 37 17.11 7.07 30.88
C ASP A 37 17.86 6.00 30.06
N HIS A 38 18.55 6.47 29.02
CA HIS A 38 19.25 5.59 28.08
C HIS A 38 20.37 4.76 28.74
N ASP A 39 21.04 5.30 29.76
CA ASP A 39 22.13 4.62 30.44
C ASP A 39 21.61 3.46 31.32
N THR A 40 20.44 3.64 31.95
CA THR A 40 19.76 2.56 32.68
C THR A 40 19.29 1.45 31.74
N LEU A 41 18.71 1.77 30.58
CA LEU A 41 18.32 0.76 29.58
C LEU A 41 19.54 0.02 29.03
N TRP A 42 20.65 0.73 28.81
CA TRP A 42 21.89 0.13 28.35
C TRP A 42 22.52 -0.76 29.43
N GLY A 43 22.45 -0.38 30.71
CA GLY A 43 22.94 -1.17 31.83
C GLY A 43 22.16 -2.48 32.08
N LEU A 44 20.92 -2.55 31.59
CA LEU A 44 20.06 -3.74 31.67
C LEU A 44 20.29 -4.75 30.54
N LEU A 45 21.15 -4.44 29.57
CA LEU A 45 21.56 -5.38 28.53
C LEU A 45 22.81 -6.15 29.01
N SER A 46 22.92 -7.43 28.68
CA SER A 46 24.16 -8.20 28.87
C SER A 46 25.27 -7.64 27.98
N GLU A 47 26.53 -7.97 28.27
CA GLU A 47 27.65 -7.54 27.42
C GLU A 47 27.58 -8.15 26.01
N GLU A 48 27.00 -9.33 25.86
CA GLU A 48 26.77 -9.99 24.57
C GLU A 48 25.70 -9.26 23.75
N GLU A 49 24.61 -8.83 24.39
CA GLU A 49 23.53 -8.07 23.75
C GLU A 49 23.99 -6.67 23.33
N LYS A 50 24.80 -6.00 24.16
CA LYS A 50 25.44 -4.72 23.81
C LYS A 50 26.37 -4.88 22.61
N GLN A 51 27.16 -5.95 22.56
CA GLN A 51 28.05 -6.23 21.44
C GLN A 51 27.26 -6.54 20.16
N LYS A 52 26.17 -7.32 20.25
CA LYS A 52 25.28 -7.62 19.13
C LYS A 52 24.63 -6.33 18.60
N PHE A 53 24.09 -5.48 19.48
CA PHE A 53 23.54 -4.17 19.09
C PHE A 53 24.59 -3.27 18.44
N THR A 54 25.80 -3.20 19.01
CA THR A 54 26.88 -2.37 18.45
C THR A 54 27.33 -2.89 17.08
N LYS A 55 27.40 -4.22 16.91
CA LYS A 55 27.75 -4.86 15.63
C LYS A 55 26.71 -4.55 14.55
N ILE A 56 25.42 -4.60 14.91
CA ILE A 56 24.31 -4.19 14.05
C ILE A 56 24.44 -2.71 13.66
N LEU A 57 24.72 -1.83 14.63
CA LEU A 57 24.82 -0.38 14.37
C LEU A 57 26.00 -0.03 13.46
N MET A 58 27.09 -0.80 13.54
CA MET A 58 28.32 -0.57 12.76
C MET A 58 28.28 -1.18 11.36
N ASP A 59 27.35 -2.11 11.08
CA ASP A 59 27.16 -2.72 9.77
C ASP A 59 25.72 -2.55 9.27
N PRO A 60 25.39 -1.43 8.60
CA PRO A 60 24.05 -1.18 8.06
C PRO A 60 23.68 -2.10 6.88
N ALA A 61 24.64 -2.85 6.33
CA ALA A 61 24.40 -3.78 5.22
C ALA A 61 24.12 -5.22 5.69
N SER A 62 24.37 -5.53 6.98
CA SER A 62 24.05 -6.81 7.59
C SER A 62 22.54 -7.12 7.54
N GLU A 63 22.20 -8.40 7.44
CA GLU A 63 20.81 -8.88 7.39
C GLU A 63 20.00 -8.45 8.62
N ASP A 64 20.61 -8.47 9.81
CA ASP A 64 19.95 -8.07 11.05
C ASP A 64 19.69 -6.55 11.10
N SER A 65 20.62 -5.76 10.58
CA SER A 65 20.48 -4.31 10.44
C SER A 65 19.40 -3.94 9.42
N GLN A 66 19.35 -4.67 8.29
CA GLN A 66 18.28 -4.56 7.31
C GLN A 66 16.92 -4.93 7.91
N LYS A 67 16.85 -6.01 8.70
CA LYS A 67 15.65 -6.41 9.44
C LYS A 67 15.19 -5.31 10.39
N LEU A 68 16.10 -4.68 11.14
CA LEU A 68 15.79 -3.55 12.04
C LEU A 68 15.39 -2.27 11.33
N LEU A 69 16.02 -1.96 10.20
CA LEU A 69 15.63 -0.82 9.36
C LEU A 69 14.24 -1.05 8.75
N ASN A 70 13.94 -2.28 8.33
CA ASN A 70 12.63 -2.64 7.82
C ASN A 70 11.57 -2.63 8.93
N THR A 71 11.87 -3.13 10.13
CA THR A 71 10.91 -3.09 11.26
C THR A 71 10.71 -1.68 11.80
N SER A 72 11.75 -0.84 11.85
CA SER A 72 11.60 0.57 12.23
C SER A 72 10.82 1.38 11.20
N ARG A 73 10.96 1.10 9.89
CA ARG A 73 10.08 1.64 8.84
C ARG A 73 8.63 1.18 9.02
N LEU A 74 8.40 -0.07 9.45
CA LEU A 74 7.07 -0.58 9.76
C LEU A 74 6.48 0.00 11.05
N LEU A 75 7.31 0.36 12.03
CA LEU A 75 6.89 0.91 13.34
C LEU A 75 6.76 2.44 13.36
N LYS A 76 7.48 3.15 12.50
CA LYS A 76 7.31 4.60 12.26
C LYS A 76 6.42 4.91 11.05
N GLY A 77 5.95 3.88 10.35
CA GLY A 77 5.12 4.03 9.17
C GLY A 77 3.81 4.73 9.51
N GLU A 78 3.46 5.74 8.72
CA GLU A 78 2.16 6.37 8.86
C GLU A 78 1.09 5.46 8.26
N ASP A 79 -0.05 5.36 8.95
CA ASP A 79 -1.21 4.66 8.40
C ASP A 79 -1.70 5.40 7.13
N PRO A 80 -2.16 4.66 6.11
CA PRO A 80 -2.74 5.26 4.92
C PRO A 80 -3.89 6.22 5.25
N TRP A 81 -3.95 7.39 4.64
CA TRP A 81 -4.97 8.40 4.99
C TRP A 81 -6.42 7.91 4.83
N TRP A 82 -6.68 6.90 3.98
CA TRP A 82 -8.02 6.33 3.76
C TRP A 82 -8.43 5.30 4.82
N THR A 83 -7.54 4.93 5.73
CA THR A 83 -7.88 4.08 6.89
C THR A 83 -8.20 4.89 8.14
N LEU A 84 -7.90 6.19 8.14
CA LEU A 84 -8.19 7.11 9.23
C LEU A 84 -9.70 7.41 9.31
N SER A 85 -10.27 7.33 10.51
CA SER A 85 -11.69 7.62 10.74
C SER A 85 -12.01 9.10 10.50
N ASP A 86 -11.19 9.98 11.08
CA ASP A 86 -11.29 11.44 10.99
C ASP A 86 -9.92 12.05 10.65
N PRO A 87 -9.45 11.92 9.40
CA PRO A 87 -8.17 12.48 9.00
C PRO A 87 -8.20 14.01 9.09
N SER A 88 -7.21 14.58 9.78
CA SER A 88 -6.96 16.03 9.74
C SER A 88 -6.77 16.48 8.29
N PRO A 89 -7.25 17.67 7.89
CA PRO A 89 -7.04 18.21 6.54
C PRO A 89 -5.57 18.24 6.12
N ASP A 90 -4.64 18.33 7.08
CA ASP A 90 -3.19 18.36 6.83
C ASP A 90 -2.62 17.01 6.37
N VAL A 91 -3.30 15.90 6.69
CA VAL A 91 -2.90 14.53 6.31
C VAL A 91 -3.51 14.13 4.96
N LEU A 92 -4.59 14.79 4.57
CA LEU A 92 -5.31 14.46 3.35
C LEU A 92 -4.62 15.04 2.11
N PRO A 93 -4.48 14.25 1.03
CA PRO A 93 -4.03 14.81 -0.24
C PRO A 93 -4.92 15.95 -0.71
N ILE A 94 -4.28 17.02 -1.18
CA ILE A 94 -4.97 18.21 -1.68
C ILE A 94 -5.64 17.86 -3.01
N ILE A 95 -6.96 18.08 -3.08
CA ILE A 95 -7.70 17.91 -4.33
C ILE A 95 -7.29 19.01 -5.29
N LYS A 96 -6.80 18.62 -6.46
CA LYS A 96 -6.48 19.58 -7.51
C LYS A 96 -7.77 20.19 -8.06
N PRO A 97 -7.93 21.52 -8.10
CA PRO A 97 -9.11 22.15 -8.68
C PRO A 97 -9.18 21.87 -10.18
N LEU A 98 -10.36 21.53 -10.68
CA LEU A 98 -10.61 21.30 -12.11
C LEU A 98 -11.45 22.41 -12.70
N SER A 99 -11.13 22.79 -13.94
CA SER A 99 -12.00 23.64 -14.73
C SER A 99 -13.15 22.80 -15.31
N SER A 100 -14.39 23.25 -15.12
CA SER A 100 -15.62 22.54 -15.50
C SER A 100 -15.77 22.20 -16.99
N ASN A 101 -14.88 22.70 -17.85
CA ASN A 101 -14.96 22.57 -19.31
C ASN A 101 -14.08 21.43 -19.89
N MET A 102 -13.41 20.63 -19.05
CA MET A 102 -12.38 19.69 -19.52
C MET A 102 -12.92 18.41 -20.19
N LEU A 103 -14.20 18.06 -20.02
CA LEU A 103 -14.79 16.89 -20.68
C LEU A 103 -16.20 17.20 -21.19
N VAL A 104 -16.27 17.62 -22.45
CA VAL A 104 -17.52 17.63 -23.24
C VAL A 104 -17.45 16.42 -24.17
N GLY A 105 -17.98 15.27 -23.75
CA GLY A 105 -17.83 14.05 -24.55
C GLY A 105 -18.57 12.82 -24.02
N LYS A 106 -18.62 11.77 -24.85
CA LYS A 106 -19.23 10.48 -24.50
C LYS A 106 -18.47 9.84 -23.33
N PHE A 107 -19.21 9.59 -22.26
CA PHE A 107 -18.70 8.96 -21.06
C PHE A 107 -18.36 7.48 -21.29
N ASN A 108 -17.09 7.12 -21.14
CA ASN A 108 -16.66 5.73 -21.20
C ASN A 108 -16.48 5.19 -19.77
N HIS A 109 -17.50 4.47 -19.26
CA HIS A 109 -17.47 3.91 -17.91
C HIS A 109 -16.33 2.92 -17.65
N TRP A 110 -15.72 2.36 -18.72
CA TRP A 110 -14.67 1.37 -18.64
C TRP A 110 -13.37 1.97 -18.10
N LEU A 111 -13.20 3.30 -18.20
CA LEU A 111 -12.08 4.02 -17.60
C LEU A 111 -12.05 3.90 -16.07
N LEU A 112 -13.19 3.57 -15.43
CA LEU A 112 -13.22 3.26 -14.00
C LEU A 112 -12.33 2.07 -13.64
N PHE A 113 -12.18 1.08 -14.53
CA PHE A 113 -11.30 -0.06 -14.28
C PHE A 113 -9.82 0.34 -14.35
N ASN A 114 -9.45 1.31 -15.18
CA ASN A 114 -8.11 1.90 -15.14
C ASN A 114 -7.87 2.67 -13.84
N ILE A 115 -8.86 3.42 -13.36
CA ILE A 115 -8.76 4.13 -12.07
C ILE A 115 -8.69 3.12 -10.92
N PHE A 116 -9.42 2.01 -11.01
CA PHE A 116 -9.32 0.90 -10.06
C PHE A 116 -7.92 0.28 -10.05
N HIS A 117 -7.35 0.02 -11.23
CA HIS A 117 -5.97 -0.41 -11.37
C HIS A 117 -4.99 0.57 -10.69
N LEU A 118 -5.16 1.87 -10.90
CA LEU A 118 -4.34 2.90 -10.23
C LEU A 118 -4.53 2.89 -8.72
N SER A 119 -5.75 2.66 -8.23
CA SER A 119 -6.01 2.58 -6.79
C SER A 119 -5.29 1.39 -6.13
N LEU A 120 -5.21 0.24 -6.81
CA LEU A 120 -4.43 -0.91 -6.33
C LEU A 120 -2.94 -0.59 -6.28
N THR A 121 -2.43 0.02 -7.36
CA THR A 121 -1.02 0.44 -7.45
C THR A 121 -0.69 1.46 -6.38
N TYR A 122 -1.56 2.44 -6.16
CA TYR A 122 -1.42 3.47 -5.15
C TYR A 122 -1.46 2.89 -3.73
N ALA A 123 -2.46 2.07 -3.40
CA ALA A 123 -2.57 1.41 -2.10
C ALA A 123 -1.34 0.54 -1.79
N TYR A 124 -0.85 -0.19 -2.79
CA TYR A 124 0.36 -0.98 -2.66
C TYR A 124 1.58 -0.11 -2.41
N THR A 125 1.75 0.97 -3.19
CA THR A 125 2.86 1.92 -3.03
C THR A 125 2.87 2.55 -1.64
N VAL A 126 1.76 3.11 -1.18
CA VAL A 126 1.64 3.74 0.14
C VAL A 126 1.99 2.75 1.26
N ARG A 127 1.54 1.50 1.16
CA ARG A 127 1.88 0.45 2.13
C ARG A 127 3.34 0.01 2.06
N THR A 128 3.91 -0.10 0.85
CA THR A 128 5.32 -0.51 0.66
C THR A 128 6.29 0.55 1.18
N PHE A 129 5.98 1.82 0.95
CA PHE A 129 6.80 2.94 1.42
C PHE A 129 6.43 3.40 2.84
N ALA A 130 5.39 2.82 3.45
CA ALA A 130 4.91 3.14 4.79
C ALA A 130 4.63 4.65 5.00
N VAL A 131 4.07 5.29 3.98
CA VAL A 131 3.72 6.72 3.97
C VAL A 131 2.23 6.91 4.13
N SER A 132 1.76 8.06 4.62
CA SER A 132 0.33 8.36 4.54
C SER A 132 -0.08 8.74 3.11
N SER A 133 0.72 9.57 2.42
CA SER A 133 0.51 10.09 1.07
C SER A 133 1.82 10.08 0.26
N VAL A 134 1.72 9.91 -1.06
CA VAL A 134 2.89 9.90 -1.96
C VAL A 134 3.38 11.31 -2.34
N SER A 135 2.59 12.36 -2.11
CA SER A 135 2.97 13.75 -2.41
C SER A 135 3.42 14.57 -1.21
N THR A 136 3.06 14.16 0.01
CA THR A 136 3.45 14.87 1.26
C THR A 136 4.92 14.62 1.66
N GLN A 137 5.67 13.80 0.92
CA GLN A 137 7.07 13.55 1.25
C GLN A 137 7.96 14.79 1.07
N LEU A 138 8.63 15.16 2.17
CA LEU A 138 9.52 16.32 2.31
C LEU A 138 10.98 16.08 1.83
N SER A 139 11.34 14.92 1.27
CA SER A 139 12.75 14.60 0.96
C SER A 139 12.92 13.65 -0.23
N ASP A 140 13.85 13.99 -1.13
CA ASP A 140 14.58 13.32 -2.24
C ASP A 140 14.17 11.97 -2.87
N GLU A 141 13.11 11.28 -2.46
CA GLU A 141 12.70 9.98 -2.99
C GLU A 141 11.58 9.97 -4.07
N PRO A 142 11.10 11.09 -4.67
CA PRO A 142 9.96 11.01 -5.59
C PRO A 142 10.30 10.21 -6.86
N GLU A 143 11.58 10.11 -7.26
CA GLU A 143 11.96 9.26 -8.39
C GLU A 143 11.88 7.77 -8.07
N GLU A 144 12.11 7.35 -6.82
CA GLU A 144 11.96 5.95 -6.42
C GLU A 144 10.50 5.53 -6.46
N ILE A 145 9.61 6.36 -5.94
CA ILE A 145 8.16 6.13 -5.99
C ILE A 145 7.66 6.12 -7.44
N ARG A 146 8.16 7.04 -8.29
CA ARG A 146 7.83 7.04 -9.73
C ARG A 146 8.33 5.77 -10.42
N ALA A 147 9.55 5.33 -10.13
CA ALA A 147 10.14 4.11 -10.66
C ALA A 147 9.41 2.85 -10.17
N PHE A 148 8.75 2.91 -9.02
CA PHE A 148 7.89 1.84 -8.50
C PHE A 148 6.51 1.80 -9.16
N ILE A 149 5.85 2.96 -9.33
CA ILE A 149 4.49 3.04 -9.89
C ILE A 149 4.45 2.71 -11.39
N LEU A 150 5.41 3.20 -12.17
CA LEU A 150 5.34 3.13 -13.64
C LEU A 150 5.37 1.68 -14.20
N PRO A 151 6.21 0.75 -13.70
CA PRO A 151 6.17 -0.65 -14.11
C PRO A 151 4.85 -1.34 -13.74
N LEU A 152 4.29 -0.99 -12.59
CA LEU A 152 3.00 -1.51 -12.14
C LEU A 152 1.84 -0.97 -12.98
N SER A 153 1.91 0.25 -13.51
CA SER A 153 0.85 0.85 -14.33
C SER A 153 1.40 1.40 -15.67
N PRO A 154 1.80 0.54 -16.63
CA PRO A 154 2.48 1.00 -17.84
C PRO A 154 1.60 1.85 -18.75
N PHE A 155 0.27 1.71 -18.65
CA PHE A 155 -0.65 2.54 -19.41
C PHE A 155 -0.57 4.02 -19.02
N LEU A 156 0.01 4.35 -17.84
CA LEU A 156 0.41 5.71 -17.52
C LEU A 156 1.70 6.08 -18.25
N GLY A 157 2.72 5.23 -18.18
CA GLY A 157 4.06 5.49 -18.70
C GLY A 157 4.14 5.60 -20.22
N ASP A 158 3.41 4.77 -20.97
CA ASP A 158 3.42 4.79 -22.43
C ASP A 158 2.51 5.89 -22.99
N LYS A 159 3.09 6.87 -23.70
CA LYS A 159 2.38 7.99 -24.33
C LYS A 159 1.25 7.56 -25.28
N LYS A 160 1.36 6.40 -25.92
CA LYS A 160 0.38 5.91 -26.92
C LYS A 160 -0.56 4.86 -26.38
N SER A 161 -0.45 4.48 -25.10
CA SER A 161 -1.32 3.46 -24.52
C SER A 161 -2.78 3.88 -24.58
N THR A 162 -3.59 3.00 -25.19
CA THR A 162 -5.05 3.05 -25.25
C THR A 162 -5.68 1.96 -24.38
N THR A 163 -4.92 1.41 -23.42
CA THR A 163 -5.37 0.32 -22.57
C THR A 163 -6.63 0.71 -21.85
N THR A 164 -7.67 -0.10 -21.99
CA THR A 164 -8.94 0.07 -21.29
C THR A 164 -9.34 -1.28 -20.75
N PHE A 165 -9.39 -1.39 -19.43
CA PHE A 165 -9.83 -2.61 -18.77
C PHE A 165 -11.36 -2.71 -18.78
N THR A 166 -11.85 -3.93 -18.71
CA THR A 166 -13.26 -4.25 -18.98
C THR A 166 -13.92 -4.97 -17.80
N SER A 167 -13.11 -5.51 -16.89
CA SER A 167 -13.54 -6.29 -15.73
C SER A 167 -12.52 -6.20 -14.59
N VAL A 168 -12.97 -6.52 -13.38
CA VAL A 168 -12.11 -6.61 -12.19
C VAL A 168 -11.05 -7.71 -12.35
N ASP A 169 -11.43 -8.86 -12.92
CA ASP A 169 -10.48 -9.94 -13.22
C ASP A 169 -9.36 -9.47 -14.14
N SER A 170 -9.69 -8.74 -15.22
CA SER A 170 -8.67 -8.23 -16.15
C SER A 170 -7.68 -7.28 -15.46
N VAL A 171 -8.17 -6.44 -14.53
CA VAL A 171 -7.33 -5.52 -13.77
C VAL A 171 -6.41 -6.27 -12.82
N ILE A 172 -6.95 -7.23 -12.06
CA ILE A 172 -6.18 -7.94 -11.03
C ILE A 172 -5.16 -8.87 -11.69
N THR A 173 -5.52 -9.56 -12.77
CA THR A 173 -4.58 -10.38 -13.55
C THR A 173 -3.47 -9.52 -14.13
N ASP A 174 -3.80 -8.39 -14.75
CA ASP A 174 -2.80 -7.47 -15.31
C ASP A 174 -1.88 -6.94 -14.20
N TRP A 175 -2.44 -6.45 -13.09
CA TRP A 175 -1.68 -5.90 -11.97
C TRP A 175 -0.77 -6.96 -11.32
N ALA A 176 -1.29 -8.16 -11.05
CA ALA A 176 -0.52 -9.25 -10.44
C ALA A 176 0.62 -9.74 -11.34
N SER A 177 0.44 -9.73 -12.66
CA SER A 177 1.48 -10.14 -13.63
C SER A 177 2.71 -9.23 -13.65
N ARG A 178 2.62 -8.05 -13.02
CA ARG A 178 3.67 -7.03 -12.98
C ARG A 178 4.55 -7.14 -11.75
N LEU A 179 4.14 -7.94 -10.78
CA LEU A 179 4.95 -8.22 -9.60
C LEU A 179 5.98 -9.31 -9.93
N PRO A 180 7.18 -9.26 -9.33
CA PRO A 180 8.20 -10.29 -9.52
C PRO A 180 7.73 -11.66 -9.03
N GLU A 181 6.87 -11.68 -8.02
CA GLU A 181 6.27 -12.87 -7.43
C GLU A 181 4.75 -12.76 -7.43
N LEU A 182 4.07 -13.91 -7.48
CA LEU A 182 2.62 -13.94 -7.42
C LEU A 182 2.15 -13.38 -6.06
N PRO A 183 1.24 -12.39 -6.04
CA PRO A 183 0.81 -11.78 -4.80
C PRO A 183 0.06 -12.78 -3.93
N LYS A 184 0.42 -12.83 -2.64
CA LYS A 184 -0.30 -13.63 -1.65
C LYS A 184 -1.80 -13.25 -1.65
N PRO A 185 -2.73 -14.20 -1.49
CA PRO A 185 -4.17 -13.90 -1.46
C PRO A 185 -4.56 -12.83 -0.42
N GLN A 186 -3.88 -12.82 0.73
CA GLN A 186 -4.07 -11.82 1.79
C GLN A 186 -3.70 -10.40 1.34
N LEU A 187 -2.65 -10.26 0.51
CA LEU A 187 -2.25 -8.97 -0.06
C LEU A 187 -3.33 -8.48 -1.02
N LEU A 188 -3.80 -9.34 -1.93
CA LEU A 188 -4.88 -8.98 -2.87
C LEU A 188 -6.17 -8.60 -2.14
N LYS A 189 -6.54 -9.32 -1.09
CA LYS A 189 -7.70 -8.98 -0.26
C LYS A 189 -7.53 -7.62 0.41
N THR A 190 -6.37 -7.36 1.01
CA THR A 190 -6.07 -6.07 1.64
C THR A 190 -6.14 -4.92 0.63
N LEU A 191 -5.49 -5.06 -0.52
CA LEU A 191 -5.47 -4.02 -1.55
C LEU A 191 -6.84 -3.77 -2.18
N THR A 192 -7.64 -4.83 -2.36
CA THR A 192 -9.02 -4.67 -2.86
C THR A 192 -9.94 -4.02 -1.81
N GLU A 193 -9.73 -4.27 -0.52
CA GLU A 193 -10.41 -3.51 0.55
C GLU A 193 -9.99 -2.04 0.59
N ASP A 194 -8.69 -1.75 0.43
CA ASP A 194 -8.20 -0.38 0.34
C ASP A 194 -8.81 0.35 -0.84
N ALA A 195 -8.81 -0.27 -2.03
CA ALA A 195 -9.46 0.27 -3.21
C ALA A 195 -10.96 0.53 -2.94
N LYS A 196 -11.68 -0.38 -2.27
CA LYS A 196 -13.08 -0.13 -1.89
C LYS A 196 -13.26 1.08 -0.99
N ARG A 197 -12.33 1.32 -0.05
CA ARG A 197 -12.33 2.52 0.83
C ARG A 197 -12.05 3.79 0.04
N ILE A 198 -11.14 3.74 -0.92
CA ILE A 198 -10.83 4.85 -1.84
C ILE A 198 -12.02 5.17 -2.74
N PHE A 199 -12.76 4.16 -3.21
CA PHE A 199 -13.96 4.32 -4.04
C PHE A 199 -15.24 4.59 -3.26
N ARG A 200 -15.17 4.65 -1.92
CA ARG A 200 -16.34 4.88 -1.07
C ARG A 200 -16.84 6.32 -1.26
N VAL A 201 -18.04 6.43 -1.80
CA VAL A 201 -18.80 7.68 -1.84
C VAL A 201 -19.26 8.01 -0.42
N ARG A 202 -18.84 9.14 0.15
CA ARG A 202 -19.47 9.69 1.35
C ARG A 202 -20.80 10.33 0.94
N PRO A 203 -21.95 9.94 1.53
CA PRO A 203 -23.20 10.64 1.28
C PRO A 203 -23.07 12.05 1.86
N VAL A 204 -23.07 13.06 0.98
CA VAL A 204 -23.10 14.46 1.40
C VAL A 204 -24.50 14.74 1.93
N VAL A 205 -24.63 14.84 3.25
CA VAL A 205 -25.84 15.41 3.86
C VAL A 205 -25.74 16.91 3.62
N VAL A 206 -26.61 17.43 2.74
CA VAL A 206 -26.70 18.87 2.49
C VAL A 206 -27.23 19.51 3.77
N ALA A 207 -26.34 20.10 4.56
CA ALA A 207 -26.74 21.11 5.53
C ALA A 207 -27.08 22.38 4.73
N GLU A 208 -28.25 22.95 4.99
CA GLU A 208 -28.64 24.25 4.47
C GLU A 208 -27.76 25.33 5.12
N ASP A 209 -26.51 25.48 4.66
CA ASP A 209 -25.78 26.71 4.94
C ASP A 209 -24.94 27.16 3.75
N LYS A 210 -25.04 28.46 3.51
CA LYS A 210 -24.51 29.11 2.31
C LYS A 210 -22.99 29.15 2.42
N SER A 211 -22.32 28.72 1.34
CA SER A 211 -20.87 28.78 1.07
C SER A 211 -19.96 27.72 1.70
N GLU A 212 -20.16 26.46 1.33
CA GLU A 212 -19.10 25.44 1.35
C GLU A 212 -18.95 24.75 -0.01
N PRO A 213 -17.73 24.35 -0.42
CA PRO A 213 -17.48 23.75 -1.73
C PRO A 213 -18.25 22.43 -1.84
N GLN A 214 -19.00 22.27 -2.94
CA GLN A 214 -19.71 21.04 -3.27
C GLN A 214 -18.77 19.83 -3.13
N ALA A 215 -18.87 19.10 -2.02
CA ALA A 215 -18.12 17.87 -1.82
C ALA A 215 -18.54 16.93 -2.95
N SER A 216 -17.64 16.71 -3.91
CA SER A 216 -17.93 15.81 -5.02
C SER A 216 -18.20 14.42 -4.48
N SER A 217 -19.14 13.69 -5.08
CA SER A 217 -19.50 12.31 -4.69
C SER A 217 -18.29 11.36 -4.66
N HIS A 218 -17.14 11.75 -5.20
CA HIS A 218 -15.94 10.94 -5.36
C HIS A 218 -14.71 11.54 -4.66
N ASP A 219 -14.90 12.22 -3.52
CA ASP A 219 -13.84 12.92 -2.77
C ASP A 219 -12.55 12.10 -2.60
N HIS A 220 -12.64 10.89 -2.05
CA HIS A 220 -11.47 10.02 -1.88
C HIS A 220 -10.80 9.63 -3.20
N CYS A 221 -11.59 9.37 -4.26
CA CYS A 221 -11.03 9.10 -5.58
C CYS A 221 -10.26 10.30 -6.14
N MET A 222 -10.81 11.50 -5.95
CA MET A 222 -10.20 12.75 -6.36
C MET A 222 -8.91 13.02 -5.59
N ARG A 223 -8.88 12.72 -4.27
CA ARG A 223 -7.69 12.86 -3.43
C ARG A 223 -6.55 11.98 -3.90
N PHE A 224 -6.75 10.66 -4.04
CA PHE A 224 -5.64 9.79 -4.43
C PHE A 224 -5.11 10.13 -5.83
N LEU A 225 -5.98 10.45 -6.80
CA LEU A 225 -5.52 10.84 -8.12
C LEU A 225 -4.80 12.18 -8.11
N SER A 226 -5.22 13.12 -7.26
CA SER A 226 -4.50 14.38 -7.07
C SER A 226 -3.14 14.16 -6.43
N ASP A 227 -3.05 13.23 -5.49
CA ASP A 227 -1.81 12.81 -4.82
C ASP A 227 -0.80 12.24 -5.82
N VAL A 228 -1.23 11.25 -6.61
CA VAL A 228 -0.41 10.65 -7.67
C VAL A 228 -0.09 11.69 -8.75
N HIS A 229 -1.04 12.57 -9.10
CA HIS A 229 -0.77 13.65 -10.04
C HIS A 229 0.34 14.58 -9.52
N ALA A 230 0.29 14.98 -8.25
CA ALA A 230 1.30 15.85 -7.64
C ALA A 230 2.69 15.21 -7.70
N LEU A 231 2.79 13.90 -7.50
CA LEU A 231 4.05 13.15 -7.67
C LEU A 231 4.65 13.27 -9.07
N PHE A 232 3.83 13.25 -10.14
CA PHE A 232 4.32 13.32 -11.53
C PHE A 232 4.36 14.75 -12.11
N ASN A 233 3.74 15.71 -11.44
CA ASN A 233 3.67 17.09 -11.90
C ASN A 233 5.02 17.81 -11.75
N GLY A 234 5.29 18.80 -12.59
CA GLY A 234 6.51 19.62 -12.52
C GLY A 234 7.74 19.04 -13.24
N SER A 235 7.77 17.73 -13.54
CA SER A 235 8.84 17.13 -14.35
C SER A 235 8.48 17.06 -15.84
N LYS A 236 9.36 17.59 -16.70
CA LYS A 236 9.22 17.50 -18.17
C LYS A 236 9.21 16.05 -18.68
N LYS A 237 9.86 15.13 -17.96
CA LYS A 237 9.93 13.70 -18.30
C LYS A 237 8.56 13.02 -18.19
N TYR A 238 7.73 13.46 -17.24
CA TYR A 238 6.46 12.82 -16.90
C TYR A 238 5.24 13.68 -17.24
N THR A 239 5.41 14.71 -18.08
CA THR A 239 4.31 15.62 -18.46
C THR A 239 3.12 14.87 -19.07
N HIS A 240 3.36 13.83 -19.89
CA HIS A 240 2.27 13.01 -20.43
C HIS A 240 1.54 12.18 -19.37
N VAL A 241 2.25 11.71 -18.34
CA VAL A 241 1.66 11.00 -17.19
C VAL A 241 0.76 11.95 -16.41
N ALA A 242 1.26 13.15 -16.10
CA ALA A 242 0.48 14.18 -15.42
C ALA A 242 -0.78 14.55 -16.21
N HIS A 243 -0.69 14.69 -17.54
CA HIS A 243 -1.87 14.94 -18.39
C HIS A 243 -2.89 13.79 -18.37
N LYS A 244 -2.44 12.52 -18.35
CA LYS A 244 -3.35 11.37 -18.21
C LYS A 244 -4.05 11.34 -16.87
N LEU A 245 -3.33 11.63 -15.78
CA LEU A 245 -3.91 11.73 -14.45
C LEU A 245 -4.91 12.88 -14.36
N MET A 246 -4.62 14.02 -14.99
CA MET A 246 -5.59 15.11 -15.14
C MET A 246 -6.84 14.69 -15.90
N PHE A 247 -6.70 13.90 -16.95
CA PHE A 247 -7.84 13.35 -17.69
C PHE A 247 -8.69 12.43 -16.80
N TYR A 248 -8.08 11.56 -16.00
CA TYR A 248 -8.81 10.72 -15.04
C TYR A 248 -9.50 11.54 -13.93
N LEU A 249 -8.86 12.59 -13.42
CA LEU A 249 -9.48 13.53 -12.48
C LEU A 249 -10.69 14.22 -13.10
N ALA A 250 -10.58 14.70 -14.34
CA ALA A 250 -11.69 15.30 -15.07
C ALA A 250 -12.82 14.30 -15.27
N PHE A 251 -12.48 13.05 -15.56
CA PHE A 251 -13.45 11.97 -15.74
C PHE A 251 -14.24 11.71 -14.45
N LEU A 252 -13.56 11.65 -13.30
CA LEU A 252 -14.21 11.48 -12.00
C LEU A 252 -15.11 12.66 -11.60
N ALA A 253 -14.70 13.88 -11.90
CA ALA A 253 -15.50 15.07 -11.62
C ALA A 253 -16.85 15.08 -12.38
N ASN A 254 -16.91 14.38 -13.51
CA ASN A 254 -18.12 14.23 -14.34
C ASN A 254 -18.76 12.84 -14.22
N LEU A 255 -18.29 12.00 -13.28
CA LEU A 255 -18.77 10.63 -13.12
C LEU A 255 -20.16 10.60 -12.51
N PRO A 256 -21.14 9.91 -13.12
CA PRO A 256 -22.39 9.61 -12.44
C PRO A 256 -22.13 8.72 -11.22
N SER A 257 -22.63 9.12 -10.04
CA SER A 257 -22.50 8.35 -8.79
C SER A 257 -22.90 6.86 -8.88
N PRO A 258 -23.86 6.42 -9.72
CA PRO A 258 -24.17 4.99 -9.86
C PRO A 258 -23.01 4.16 -10.43
N ALA A 259 -22.17 4.73 -11.29
CA ALA A 259 -21.12 3.98 -11.99
C ALA A 259 -20.02 3.46 -11.03
N SER A 260 -19.67 4.24 -9.99
CA SER A 260 -18.73 3.78 -8.96
C SER A 260 -19.33 2.64 -8.12
N ARG A 261 -20.66 2.63 -7.92
CA ARG A 261 -21.35 1.57 -7.19
C ARG A 261 -21.30 0.25 -7.94
N GLU A 262 -21.46 0.26 -9.26
CA GLU A 262 -21.34 -0.93 -10.09
C GLU A 262 -19.94 -1.54 -10.01
N LEU A 263 -18.88 -0.73 -10.05
CA LEU A 263 -17.51 -1.19 -9.83
C LEU A 263 -17.36 -1.84 -8.45
N LEU A 264 -17.87 -1.21 -7.38
CA LEU A 264 -17.80 -1.77 -6.02
C LEU A 264 -18.55 -3.10 -5.89
N ILE A 265 -19.68 -3.27 -6.60
CA ILE A 265 -20.40 -4.56 -6.66
C ILE A 265 -19.55 -5.60 -7.38
N ALA A 266 -18.94 -5.25 -8.51
CA ALA A 266 -18.07 -6.15 -9.26
C ALA A 266 -16.85 -6.60 -8.43
N VAL A 267 -16.23 -5.69 -7.66
CA VAL A 267 -15.12 -6.02 -6.76
C VAL A 267 -15.56 -6.96 -5.64
N LYS A 268 -16.73 -6.72 -5.02
CA LYS A 268 -17.28 -7.65 -4.02
C LYS A 268 -17.56 -9.03 -4.61
N ALA A 269 -18.15 -9.09 -5.79
CA ALA A 269 -18.40 -10.36 -6.49
C ALA A 269 -17.09 -11.11 -6.80
N TRP A 270 -16.05 -10.39 -7.19
CA TRP A 270 -14.73 -10.96 -7.41
C TRP A 270 -14.13 -11.54 -6.12
N GLN A 271 -14.22 -10.82 -5.00
CA GLN A 271 -13.75 -11.29 -3.68
C GLN A 271 -14.49 -12.56 -3.25
N THR A 272 -15.81 -12.65 -3.49
CA THR A 272 -16.58 -13.86 -3.14
C THR A 272 -16.24 -15.09 -3.99
N LYS A 273 -15.76 -14.88 -5.23
CA LYS A 273 -15.32 -15.98 -6.11
C LYS A 273 -13.92 -16.49 -5.79
N ASN A 274 -13.11 -15.66 -5.12
CA ASN A 274 -11.74 -15.96 -4.74
C ASN A 274 -11.58 -15.86 -3.21
N PRO A 275 -12.34 -16.64 -2.42
CA PRO A 275 -12.18 -16.65 -0.98
C PRO A 275 -10.77 -17.17 -0.61
N GLU A 276 -10.24 -16.64 0.48
CA GLU A 276 -8.99 -17.13 1.08
C GLU A 276 -9.03 -18.66 1.18
N GLY A 277 -7.94 -19.32 0.76
CA GLY A 277 -7.90 -20.77 0.65
C GLY A 277 -8.25 -21.48 1.96
N GLU A 278 -9.38 -22.19 1.96
CA GLU A 278 -9.44 -23.52 2.55
C GLU A 278 -9.05 -24.52 1.44
N GLN A 279 -7.77 -24.89 1.41
CA GLN A 279 -7.30 -26.22 1.02
C GLN A 279 -5.84 -26.41 1.45
N ASN A 280 -5.66 -26.54 2.77
CA ASN A 280 -4.71 -27.51 3.29
C ASN A 280 -5.42 -28.88 3.25
N THR A 281 -5.36 -29.55 2.09
CA THR A 281 -5.53 -31.00 2.02
C THR A 281 -4.47 -31.59 1.09
N PRO A 282 -3.65 -32.54 1.56
CA PRO A 282 -2.73 -33.25 0.69
C PRO A 282 -3.54 -34.25 -0.12
N THR A 283 -3.98 -33.85 -1.30
CA THR A 283 -4.62 -34.78 -2.24
C THR A 283 -3.51 -35.57 -2.93
N ASN A 284 -3.06 -36.60 -2.22
CA ASN A 284 -2.30 -37.70 -2.75
C ASN A 284 -3.15 -38.46 -3.78
N ILE A 285 -3.04 -38.12 -5.06
CA ILE A 285 -3.51 -38.96 -6.17
C ILE A 285 -2.45 -38.97 -7.27
N SER A 286 -1.67 -40.05 -7.26
CA SER A 286 -0.97 -40.74 -8.35
C SER A 286 -0.47 -39.91 -9.55
N ARG A 287 0.83 -39.57 -9.52
CA ARG A 287 1.64 -39.59 -10.75
C ARG A 287 1.91 -41.05 -11.13
N PRO A 288 1.61 -41.51 -12.37
CA PRO A 288 2.23 -42.72 -12.86
C PRO A 288 3.73 -42.43 -13.06
N ARG A 289 4.56 -43.15 -12.30
CA ARG A 289 6.01 -43.23 -12.52
C ARG A 289 6.30 -43.93 -13.85
N THR A 290 7.45 -43.58 -14.42
CA THR A 290 8.21 -44.24 -15.50
C THR A 290 7.77 -43.91 -16.92
N LEU A 291 8.65 -43.68 -17.90
CA LEU A 291 10.09 -43.90 -18.04
C LEU A 291 10.60 -43.03 -19.22
N ILE A 292 11.89 -42.74 -19.21
CA ILE A 292 12.83 -42.51 -20.34
C ILE A 292 13.83 -41.41 -19.94
N GLU A 293 14.87 -41.86 -19.24
CA GLU A 293 16.23 -41.42 -19.47
C GLU A 293 16.65 -41.80 -20.91
N GLU A 294 17.46 -40.94 -21.53
CA GLU A 294 18.43 -41.16 -22.63
C GLU A 294 18.36 -40.05 -23.70
N ILE A 295 19.18 -39.02 -23.51
CA ILE A 295 20.31 -38.55 -24.35
C ILE A 295 20.74 -37.17 -23.84
#